data_AF-A0A7W0VJX9-F1
#
_entry.id   AF-A0A7W0VJX9-F1
#
_cell.length_a   1.000
_cell.length_b   1.000
_cell.length_c   1.000
_cell.angle_alpha   90.00
_cell.angle_beta   90.00
_cell.angle_gamma   90.00
#
_symmetry.space_group_name_H-M   'P 1'
#
loop_
_entity.id
_entity.type
_entity.pdbx_description
1 polymer ?
#
loop_
_entity_poly.entity_id
_entity_poly.type
_entity_poly.pdbx_seq_one_letter_code
_entity_poly.pdbx_strand_id
1 'polypeptide(L)'
;MPSVVTYFDPQPAAADLPAVFASPFGHAPPHPLARRAADELAAMLRAGAFAITLAELDTHGGGKMFGVLVVADPDGRVGYLRAFSGMLAGHWQLPGFAPPLFDTVARDAMWPAGQAE
;
A
#
# COMPACT_ATOMS: atom_id res chain seq x y z
N MET A 1 -5.16 -17.02 -5.74
CA MET A 1 -5.42 -15.60 -5.41
C MET A 1 -4.31 -14.78 -6.03
N PRO A 2 -4.58 -13.59 -6.61
CA PRO A 2 -3.50 -12.74 -7.12
C PRO A 2 -2.52 -12.45 -5.99
N SER A 3 -1.22 -12.57 -6.26
CA SER A 3 -0.19 -12.27 -5.27
C SER A 3 -0.29 -10.80 -4.85
N VAL A 4 -0.31 -10.54 -3.55
CA VAL A 4 -0.29 -9.19 -2.98
C VAL A 4 1.11 -8.57 -3.11
N VAL A 5 2.14 -9.40 -3.25
CA VAL A 5 3.54 -8.96 -3.37
C VAL A 5 3.82 -8.54 -4.81
N THR A 6 4.33 -7.32 -4.97
CA THR A 6 4.94 -6.85 -6.22
C THR A 6 6.45 -7.02 -6.09
N TYR A 7 7.05 -7.83 -6.96
CA TYR A 7 8.50 -8.07 -6.93
C TYR A 7 9.27 -6.96 -7.65
N PHE A 8 10.43 -6.59 -7.10
CA PHE A 8 11.31 -5.65 -7.77
C PHE A 8 11.92 -6.25 -9.04
N ASP A 9 12.05 -5.44 -10.07
CA ASP A 9 12.81 -5.77 -11.28
C ASP A 9 13.63 -4.55 -11.71
N PRO A 10 14.98 -4.58 -11.64
CA PRO A 10 15.81 -5.70 -11.18
C PRO A 10 15.69 -5.95 -9.66
N GLN A 11 15.96 -7.20 -9.25
CA GLN A 11 16.09 -7.57 -7.83
C GLN A 11 17.26 -6.79 -7.19
N PRO A 12 17.09 -6.27 -5.95
CA PRO A 12 18.16 -5.59 -5.24
C PRO A 12 19.28 -6.57 -4.84
N ALA A 13 20.50 -6.08 -4.68
CA ALA A 13 21.58 -6.92 -4.17
C ALA A 13 21.35 -7.21 -2.68
N ALA A 14 21.81 -8.37 -2.19
CA ALA A 14 21.71 -8.71 -0.77
C ALA A 14 22.40 -7.68 0.14
N ALA A 15 23.45 -7.02 -0.36
CA ALA A 15 24.16 -5.95 0.36
C ALA A 15 23.34 -4.66 0.50
N ASP A 16 22.30 -4.46 -0.32
CA ASP A 16 21.40 -3.31 -0.25
C ASP A 16 20.27 -3.52 0.76
N LEU A 17 20.14 -4.71 1.35
CA LEU A 17 19.09 -5.00 2.31
C LEU A 17 19.46 -4.46 3.70
N PRO A 18 18.51 -3.81 4.41
CA PRO A 18 18.79 -3.32 5.74
C PRO A 18 18.96 -4.48 6.72
N ALA A 19 20.02 -4.42 7.54
CA ALA A 19 20.27 -5.43 8.58
C ALA A 19 19.31 -5.32 9.77
N VAL A 20 18.69 -4.16 9.96
CA VAL A 20 17.74 -3.88 11.05
C VAL A 20 16.51 -3.17 10.50
N PHE A 21 15.35 -3.46 11.08
CA PHE A 21 14.13 -2.77 10.74
C PHE A 21 14.18 -1.31 11.22
N ALA A 22 13.76 -0.38 10.37
CA ALA A 22 13.75 1.03 10.73
C ALA A 22 12.71 1.31 11.83
N SER A 23 13.07 2.16 12.79
CA SER A 23 12.11 2.61 13.81
C SER A 23 11.01 3.46 13.16
N PRO A 24 9.71 3.20 13.44
CA PRO A 24 8.62 4.02 12.93
C PRO A 24 8.61 5.44 13.53
N PHE A 25 9.36 5.66 14.62
CA PHE A 25 9.52 6.96 15.28
C PHE A 25 10.87 7.63 14.96
N GLY A 26 11.66 7.04 14.05
CA GLY A 26 12.95 7.59 13.65
C GLY A 26 12.79 8.80 12.72
N HIS A 27 13.76 9.72 12.79
CA HIS A 27 13.85 10.88 11.88
C HIS A 27 14.78 10.64 10.67
N ALA A 28 15.31 9.43 10.54
CA ALA A 28 16.13 9.06 9.40
C ALA A 28 15.28 9.04 8.11
N PRO A 29 15.87 9.40 6.95
CA PRO A 29 15.16 9.26 5.68
C PRO A 29 14.77 7.79 5.43
N PRO A 30 13.70 7.54 4.65
CA PRO A 30 13.29 6.18 4.32
C PRO A 30 14.41 5.46 3.56
N HIS A 31 14.53 4.15 3.80
CA HIS A 31 15.49 3.30 3.11
C HIS A 31 15.33 3.39 1.58
N PRO A 32 16.41 3.35 0.77
CA PRO A 32 16.33 3.46 -0.69
C PRO A 32 15.33 2.51 -1.35
N LEU A 33 15.22 1.26 -0.89
CA LEU A 33 14.23 0.30 -1.40
C LEU A 33 12.78 0.71 -1.09
N ALA A 34 12.53 1.31 0.08
CA ALA A 34 11.20 1.82 0.42
C ALA A 34 10.84 3.03 -0.45
N ARG A 35 11.81 3.91 -0.72
CA ARG A 35 11.63 5.02 -1.68
C ARG A 35 11.32 4.49 -3.08
N ARG A 36 12.11 3.53 -3.58
CA ARG A 36 11.90 2.90 -4.89
C ARG A 36 10.50 2.29 -5.01
N ALA A 37 10.06 1.50 -4.02
CA ALA A 37 8.71 0.93 -4.01
C ALA A 37 7.60 1.99 -4.05
N ALA A 38 7.78 3.09 -3.30
CA ALA A 38 6.82 4.19 -3.30
C ALA A 38 6.76 4.89 -4.66
N ASP A 39 7.90 5.10 -5.32
CA ASP A 39 7.99 5.71 -6.64
C ASP A 39 7.38 4.82 -7.73
N GLU A 40 7.66 3.51 -7.70
CA GLU A 40 7.04 2.52 -8.59
C GLU A 40 5.52 2.46 -8.40
N LEU A 41 5.03 2.48 -7.16
CA LEU A 41 3.59 2.56 -6.88
C LEU A 41 2.98 3.86 -7.43
N ALA A 42 3.61 5.00 -7.20
CA ALA A 42 3.14 6.29 -7.70
C ALA A 42 3.09 6.31 -9.24
N ALA A 43 4.06 5.69 -9.92
CA ALA A 43 4.06 5.53 -11.37
C ALA A 43 2.90 4.63 -11.84
N MET A 44 2.65 3.50 -11.18
CA MET A 44 1.54 2.60 -11.50
C MET A 44 0.17 3.27 -11.34
N LEU A 45 0.00 4.06 -10.26
CA LEU A 45 -1.23 4.83 -10.03
C LEU A 45 -1.48 5.84 -11.15
N ARG A 46 -0.45 6.60 -11.56
CA ARG A 46 -0.54 7.59 -12.66
C ARG A 46 -0.76 6.93 -14.02
N ALA A 47 -0.21 5.74 -14.23
CA ALA A 47 -0.39 4.98 -15.46
C ALA A 47 -1.77 4.29 -15.56
N GLY A 48 -2.61 4.38 -14.52
CA GLY A 48 -3.92 3.70 -14.52
C GLY A 48 -3.80 2.17 -14.48
N ALA A 49 -2.75 1.63 -13.84
CA ALA A 49 -2.50 0.19 -13.77
C ALA A 49 -3.55 -0.59 -12.95
N PHE A 50 -4.49 0.10 -12.32
CA PHE A 50 -5.54 -0.47 -11.48
C PHE A 50 -6.90 -0.15 -12.11
N ALA A 51 -7.83 -1.11 -12.05
CA ALA A 51 -9.18 -0.98 -12.59
C ALA A 51 -10.09 -0.10 -11.70
N ILE A 52 -9.63 1.10 -11.36
CA ILE A 52 -10.35 2.10 -10.56
C ILE A 52 -10.09 3.51 -11.12
N THR A 53 -11.06 4.41 -10.93
CA THR A 53 -10.89 5.83 -11.29
C THR A 53 -10.25 6.58 -10.13
N LEU A 54 -9.16 7.28 -10.40
CA LEU A 54 -8.42 8.08 -9.40
C LEU A 54 -8.59 9.59 -9.59
N ALA A 55 -9.52 10.04 -10.45
CA ALA A 55 -9.72 11.46 -10.75
C ALA A 55 -10.00 12.32 -9.50
N GLU A 56 -10.63 11.74 -8.47
CA GLU A 56 -10.90 12.40 -7.19
C GLU A 56 -9.61 12.81 -6.45
N LEU A 57 -8.49 12.12 -6.69
CA LEU A 57 -7.22 12.41 -6.05
C LEU A 57 -6.63 13.77 -6.47
N ASP A 58 -6.96 14.24 -7.67
CA ASP A 58 -6.43 15.49 -8.24
C ASP A 58 -7.34 16.70 -7.96
N THR A 59 -8.45 16.50 -7.24
CA THR A 59 -9.40 17.58 -6.91
C THR A 59 -8.98 18.36 -5.67
N HIS A 60 -9.53 19.57 -5.49
CA HIS A 60 -9.29 20.36 -4.27
C HIS A 60 -9.90 19.67 -3.05
N GLY A 61 -9.07 19.39 -2.03
CA GLY A 61 -9.47 18.55 -0.90
C GLY A 61 -9.41 17.04 -1.18
N GLY A 62 -9.01 16.66 -2.39
CA GLY A 62 -8.68 15.29 -2.78
C GLY A 62 -7.32 14.84 -2.25
N GLY A 63 -7.01 13.57 -2.47
CA GLY A 63 -5.75 12.95 -2.12
C GLY A 63 -5.91 11.69 -1.27
N LYS A 64 -4.85 10.88 -1.24
CA LYS A 64 -4.83 9.61 -0.52
C LYS A 64 -3.44 9.31 0.02
N MET A 65 -3.38 8.73 1.21
CA MET A 65 -2.13 8.15 1.70
C MET A 65 -2.02 6.72 1.17
N PHE A 66 -0.91 6.47 0.47
CA PHE A 66 -0.48 5.14 0.07
C PHE A 66 0.74 4.75 0.90
N GLY A 67 0.81 3.47 1.27
CA GLY A 67 1.92 2.89 2.01
C GLY A 67 2.54 1.73 1.24
N VAL A 68 3.85 1.54 1.42
CA VAL A 68 4.58 0.38 0.92
C VAL A 68 5.35 -0.28 2.05
N LEU A 69 5.46 -1.61 2.01
CA LEU A 69 6.30 -2.39 2.92
C LEU A 69 7.18 -3.32 2.09
N VAL A 70 8.48 -3.10 2.10
CA VAL A 70 9.45 -3.99 1.47
C VAL A 70 9.49 -5.31 2.24
N VAL A 71 9.38 -6.42 1.52
CA VAL A 71 9.33 -7.77 2.07
C VAL A 71 10.24 -8.70 1.26
N ALA A 72 10.72 -9.75 1.91
CA ALA A 72 11.30 -10.91 1.22
C ALA A 72 10.32 -12.09 1.36
N ASP A 73 10.13 -12.84 0.30
CA ASP A 73 9.38 -14.10 0.35
C ASP A 73 10.24 -15.25 0.93
N PRO A 74 9.67 -16.45 1.14
CA PRO A 74 10.42 -17.59 1.68
C PRO A 74 11.61 -18.04 0.81
N ASP A 75 11.61 -17.72 -0.49
CA ASP A 75 12.71 -18.02 -1.41
C ASP A 75 13.80 -16.92 -1.40
N GLY A 76 13.63 -15.89 -0.57
CA GLY A 76 14.54 -14.76 -0.44
C GLY A 76 14.36 -13.71 -1.54
N ARG A 77 13.32 -13.82 -2.37
CA ARG A 77 13.06 -12.86 -3.44
C ARG A 77 12.40 -11.61 -2.86
N VAL A 78 12.91 -10.45 -3.24
CA VAL A 78 12.54 -9.17 -2.62
C VAL A 78 11.46 -8.49 -3.44
N GLY A 79 10.43 -8.02 -2.75
CA GLY A 79 9.34 -7.25 -3.30
C GLY A 79 8.79 -6.27 -2.28
N TYR A 80 7.57 -5.82 -2.52
CA TYR A 80 6.86 -4.94 -1.61
C TYR A 80 5.36 -5.19 -1.65
N LEU A 81 4.75 -5.00 -0.48
CA LEU A 81 3.31 -4.85 -0.33
C LEU A 81 2.95 -3.38 -0.54
N ARG A 82 1.72 -3.13 -0.98
CA ARG A 82 1.15 -1.79 -1.12
C ARG A 82 -0.21 -1.71 -0.44
N ALA A 83 -0.51 -0.57 0.16
CA ALA A 83 -1.75 -0.32 0.88
C ALA A 83 -2.21 1.13 0.68
N PHE A 84 -3.45 1.42 1.05
CA PHE A 84 -4.03 2.76 1.06
C PHE A 84 -4.83 3.00 2.35
N SER A 85 -4.99 4.25 2.76
CA SER A 85 -5.69 4.60 4.00
C SER A 85 -7.22 4.58 3.85
N GLY A 86 -7.95 3.74 4.57
CA GLY A 86 -9.42 3.71 4.47
C GLY A 86 -9.92 3.21 3.11
N MET A 87 -10.88 3.90 2.47
CA MET A 87 -11.44 3.50 1.17
C MET A 87 -10.79 4.20 -0.01
N LEU A 88 -10.51 3.49 -1.11
CA LEU A 88 -10.08 4.10 -2.36
C LEU A 88 -11.17 3.89 -3.43
N ALA A 89 -11.66 4.99 -4.02
CA ALA A 89 -12.77 4.97 -4.98
C ALA A 89 -14.00 4.17 -4.47
N GLY A 90 -14.33 4.28 -3.18
CA GLY A 90 -15.44 3.54 -2.59
C GLY A 90 -15.15 2.05 -2.29
N HIS A 91 -13.90 1.59 -2.40
CA HIS A 91 -13.51 0.21 -2.12
C HIS A 91 -12.59 0.09 -0.89
N TRP A 92 -12.86 -0.91 -0.04
CA TRP A 92 -12.00 -1.30 1.07
C TRP A 92 -10.88 -2.26 0.66
N GLN A 93 -11.07 -2.96 -0.44
CA GLN A 93 -10.17 -3.98 -0.96
C GLN A 93 -9.98 -3.76 -2.45
N LEU A 94 -8.74 -3.87 -2.91
CA LEU A 94 -8.40 -3.80 -4.33
C LEU A 94 -7.41 -4.91 -4.67
N PRO A 95 -7.55 -5.58 -5.83
CA PRO A 95 -6.60 -6.59 -6.26
C PRO A 95 -5.16 -6.05 -6.27
N GLY A 96 -4.25 -6.82 -5.69
CA GLY A 96 -2.84 -6.45 -5.59
C GLY A 96 -2.50 -5.46 -4.48
N PHE A 97 -3.46 -5.04 -3.65
CA PHE A 97 -3.21 -4.30 -2.41
C PHE A 97 -3.40 -5.21 -1.19
N ALA A 98 -2.77 -4.83 -0.07
CA ALA A 98 -2.94 -5.51 1.21
C ALA A 98 -4.42 -5.46 1.65
N PRO A 99 -4.95 -6.54 2.25
CA PRO A 99 -6.32 -6.56 2.76
C PRO A 99 -6.49 -5.64 3.97
N PRO A 100 -7.73 -5.21 4.29
CA PRO A 100 -8.01 -4.46 5.50
C PRO A 100 -7.66 -5.29 6.75
N LEU A 101 -7.21 -4.60 7.80
CA LEU A 101 -6.88 -5.21 9.09
C LEU A 101 -8.10 -5.48 9.98
N PHE A 102 -9.32 -5.18 9.50
CA PHE A 102 -10.57 -5.32 10.22
C PHE A 102 -11.59 -6.12 9.40
N ASP A 103 -12.58 -6.68 10.08
CA ASP A 103 -13.71 -7.35 9.45
C ASP A 103 -14.68 -6.31 8.87
N THR A 104 -14.75 -6.26 7.54
CA THR A 104 -15.62 -5.32 6.83
C THR A 104 -17.10 -5.59 7.08
N VAL A 105 -17.49 -6.87 7.26
CA VAL A 105 -18.88 -7.27 7.52
C VAL A 105 -19.30 -6.85 8.93
N ALA A 106 -18.44 -7.09 9.91
CA ALA A 106 -18.69 -6.65 11.29
C ALA A 106 -18.80 -5.12 11.38
N ARG A 107 -17.98 -4.37 10.63
CA ARG A 107 -18.08 -2.90 10.57
C ARG A 107 -19.42 -2.45 10.00
N ASP A 108 -19.85 -3.02 8.87
CA ASP A 108 -21.12 -2.65 8.24
C ASP A 108 -22.33 -2.93 9.12
N ALA A 109 -22.26 -3.97 9.95
CA ALA A 109 -23.30 -4.26 10.93
C ALA A 109 -23.34 -3.26 12.11
N MET A 110 -22.22 -2.59 12.44
CA MET A 110 -22.14 -1.61 13.53
C MET A 110 -22.53 -0.18 13.12
N TRP A 111 -22.34 0.17 11.84
CA TRP A 111 -22.57 1.53 11.33
C TRP A 111 -24.03 2.07 11.37
N PRO A 112 -25.12 1.26 11.38
CA PRO A 112 -26.49 1.78 11.44
C PRO A 112 -26.88 2.46 12.76
N ALA A 113 -26.11 2.26 13.85
CA ALA A 113 -26.46 2.78 15.17
C ALA A 113 -25.99 4.23 15.43
N GLY A 114 -25.12 4.78 14.59
CA GLY A 114 -24.48 6.09 14.79
C GLY A 114 -25.14 7.27 14.07
N GLN A 115 -26.25 7.08 13.37
CA GLN A 115 -27.01 8.15 12.66
C GLN A 115 -28.31 8.55 13.38
N ALA A 116 -28.52 8.08 14.61
CA ALA A 116 -29.60 8.54 15.47
C ALA A 116 -29.07 9.57 16.48
N GLU A 117 -28.51 10.68 15.99
CA GLU A 117 -28.42 11.96 16.72
C GLU A 117 -28.24 13.12 15.74
#